data_AF-A0A8T3X6Y4-F1
#
_entry.id   AF-A0A8T3X6Y4-F1
#
_cell.length_a   1.000
_cell.length_b   1.000
_cell.length_c   1.000
_cell.angle_alpha   90.00
_cell.angle_beta   90.00
_cell.angle_gamma   90.00
#
_symmetry.space_group_name_H-M   'P 1'
#
loop_
_entity.id
_entity.type
_entity.pdbx_description
1 polymer ?
#
loop_
_entity_poly.entity_id
_entity_poly.type
_entity_poly.pdbx_seq_one_letter_code
_entity_poly.pdbx_strand_id
1 'polypeptide(L)'
;MKITPYMEKLNSSNEFKDFQKKNKDAFMVAGFFVLDLEMGQNLSQLDFYVPSKKKIAAFTLDKQVTMQLLDLVNSTKEPEKLDKGTKIDLDAIHGLLEDEMKNRNITEGIKKIIAIIQTIDGKKVWNLNCILSGMGLLNAHIDDESQTILKMEKKSMMDYIQRIPAAQLRQMTSTPQSPQKESKENIESQIKKLSELEGAIEKEKSELKKELDNKAKKPTEKILFKDKK
;
A
#
# COMPACT_ATOMS: atom_id res chain seq x y z
N MET A 1 -13.77 2.68 -13.69
CA MET A 1 -13.54 3.80 -12.75
C MET A 1 -12.27 4.53 -13.17
N LYS A 2 -12.36 5.83 -13.43
CA LYS A 2 -11.21 6.71 -13.71
C LYS A 2 -10.44 7.01 -12.42
N ILE A 3 -9.31 7.70 -12.52
CA ILE A 3 -8.56 8.16 -11.33
C ILE A 3 -9.32 9.27 -10.56
N THR A 4 -10.22 9.99 -11.23
CA THR A 4 -10.95 11.15 -10.68
C THR A 4 -11.61 10.91 -9.31
N PRO A 5 -12.36 9.82 -9.06
CA PRO A 5 -13.01 9.59 -7.76
C PRO A 5 -12.00 9.43 -6.61
N TYR A 6 -10.83 8.87 -6.89
CA TYR A 6 -9.75 8.74 -5.90
C TYR A 6 -9.15 10.11 -5.57
N MET A 7 -8.98 10.97 -6.57
CA MET A 7 -8.55 12.35 -6.37
C MET A 7 -9.58 13.16 -5.59
N GLU A 8 -10.88 12.98 -5.83
CA GLU A 8 -11.95 13.64 -5.08
C GLU A 8 -11.94 13.20 -3.61
N LYS A 9 -11.86 11.89 -3.37
CA LYS A 9 -11.70 11.32 -2.02
C LYS A 9 -10.48 11.93 -1.33
N LEU A 10 -9.33 11.98 -2.00
CA LEU A 10 -8.11 12.57 -1.44
C LEU A 10 -8.30 14.07 -1.13
N ASN A 11 -8.85 14.86 -2.06
CA ASN A 11 -9.07 16.30 -1.90
C ASN A 11 -10.03 16.64 -0.76
N SER A 12 -10.95 15.74 -0.41
CA SER A 12 -11.86 15.94 0.71
C SER A 12 -11.21 15.71 2.08
N SER A 13 -10.15 14.90 2.15
CA SER A 13 -9.44 14.58 3.40
C SER A 13 -8.71 15.78 4.02
N ASN A 14 -8.65 15.82 5.35
CA ASN A 14 -7.96 16.89 6.07
C ASN A 14 -6.44 16.72 5.96
N GLU A 15 -5.98 15.47 5.97
CA GLU A 15 -4.59 15.06 5.82
C GLU A 15 -4.00 15.63 4.53
N PHE A 16 -4.71 15.50 3.41
CA PHE A 16 -4.25 16.03 2.13
C PHE A 16 -4.31 17.56 2.06
N LYS A 17 -5.36 18.17 2.61
CA LYS A 17 -5.47 19.64 2.68
C LYS A 17 -4.30 20.24 3.47
N ASP A 18 -3.95 19.64 4.59
CA ASP A 18 -2.81 20.09 5.41
C ASP A 18 -1.47 19.79 4.75
N PHE A 19 -1.35 18.67 4.02
CA PHE A 19 -0.20 18.39 3.18
C PHE A 19 0.00 19.45 2.09
N GLN A 20 -1.06 19.83 1.35
CA GLN A 20 -0.97 20.85 0.30
C GLN A 20 -0.63 22.24 0.85
N LYS A 21 -1.13 22.62 2.02
CA LYS A 21 -0.75 23.88 2.68
C LYS A 21 0.75 23.94 2.97
N LYS A 22 1.33 22.81 3.40
CA LYS A 22 2.74 22.68 3.79
C LYS A 22 3.69 22.47 2.61
N ASN A 23 3.22 21.88 1.50
CA ASN A 23 4.04 21.50 0.35
C ASN A 23 3.35 21.97 -0.94
N LYS A 24 3.37 23.29 -1.19
CA LYS A 24 2.70 23.92 -2.34
C LYS A 24 3.36 23.57 -3.69
N ASP A 25 4.61 23.14 -3.64
CA ASP A 25 5.42 22.67 -4.76
C ASP A 25 5.15 21.20 -5.11
N ALA A 26 4.35 20.49 -4.30
CA ALA A 26 4.06 19.09 -4.52
C ALA A 26 3.16 18.86 -5.75
N PHE A 27 3.45 17.82 -6.52
CA PHE A 27 2.64 17.43 -7.67
C PHE A 27 2.49 15.91 -7.77
N MET A 28 1.35 15.46 -8.30
CA MET A 28 1.07 14.04 -8.49
C MET A 28 2.02 13.47 -9.56
N VAL A 29 2.57 12.29 -9.30
CA VAL A 29 3.52 11.62 -10.20
C VAL A 29 3.08 10.23 -10.61
N ALA A 30 2.34 9.54 -9.74
CA ALA A 30 1.83 8.21 -10.06
C ALA A 30 0.52 7.91 -9.33
N GLY A 31 -0.24 6.99 -9.90
CA GLY A 31 -1.30 6.27 -9.21
C GLY A 31 -0.99 4.78 -9.19
N PHE A 32 -1.07 4.16 -8.01
CA PHE A 32 -0.81 2.76 -7.79
C PHE A 32 -2.11 2.06 -7.35
N PHE A 33 -2.50 1.04 -8.09
CA PHE A 33 -3.76 0.33 -7.88
C PHE A 33 -3.50 -1.16 -7.84
N VAL A 34 -4.01 -1.83 -6.80
CA VAL A 34 -4.05 -3.29 -6.75
C VAL A 34 -5.50 -3.69 -6.91
N LEU A 35 -5.80 -4.42 -7.98
CA LEU A 35 -7.09 -5.01 -8.25
C LEU A 35 -6.99 -6.50 -7.92
N ASP A 36 -7.60 -6.92 -6.82
CA ASP A 36 -7.67 -8.33 -6.42
C ASP A 36 -8.98 -8.91 -6.94
N LEU A 37 -8.89 -9.70 -8.01
CA LEU A 37 -10.07 -10.23 -8.71
C LEU A 37 -10.65 -11.48 -8.01
N GLU A 38 -9.94 -12.02 -7.02
CA GLU A 38 -10.39 -13.19 -6.26
C GLU A 38 -11.10 -12.78 -4.97
N MET A 39 -10.45 -11.92 -4.18
CA MET A 39 -10.94 -11.52 -2.86
C MET A 39 -11.64 -10.16 -2.85
N GLY A 40 -11.59 -9.40 -3.95
CA GLY A 40 -12.14 -8.05 -4.03
C GLY A 40 -11.40 -7.02 -3.14
N GLN A 41 -10.23 -7.38 -2.63
CA GLN A 41 -9.40 -6.53 -1.78
C GLN A 41 -8.58 -5.56 -2.64
N ASN A 42 -9.20 -4.45 -3.01
CA ASN A 42 -8.55 -3.44 -3.82
C ASN A 42 -7.76 -2.44 -2.95
N LEU A 43 -6.55 -2.12 -3.40
CA LEU A 43 -5.72 -1.06 -2.82
C LEU A 43 -5.64 0.09 -3.81
N SER A 44 -5.64 1.32 -3.31
CA SER A 44 -5.46 2.49 -4.16
C SER A 44 -4.56 3.49 -3.47
N GLN A 45 -3.51 3.90 -4.15
CA GLN A 45 -2.52 4.83 -3.64
C GLN A 45 -2.22 5.90 -4.69
N LEU A 46 -2.08 7.15 -4.25
CA LEU A 46 -1.68 8.27 -5.11
C LEU A 46 -0.40 8.87 -4.57
N ASP A 47 0.59 9.01 -5.46
CA ASP A 47 1.93 9.43 -5.10
C ASP A 47 2.17 10.87 -5.57
N PHE A 48 2.66 11.69 -4.64
CA PHE A 48 3.00 13.08 -4.87
C PHE A 48 4.48 13.30 -4.64
N TYR A 49 5.19 13.81 -5.64
CA TYR A 49 6.57 14.25 -5.46
C TYR A 49 6.60 15.62 -4.81
N VAL A 50 7.48 15.78 -3.82
CA VAL A 50 7.74 17.03 -3.10
C VAL A 50 9.18 17.49 -3.44
N PRO A 51 9.35 18.37 -4.45
CA PRO A 51 10.67 18.79 -4.92
C PRO A 51 11.57 19.36 -3.81
N SER A 52 11.02 20.23 -2.96
CA SER A 52 11.72 20.85 -1.83
C SER A 52 12.35 19.86 -0.85
N LYS A 53 11.80 18.64 -0.75
CA LYS A 53 12.26 17.59 0.15
C LYS A 53 12.91 16.41 -0.57
N LYS A 54 12.83 16.36 -1.91
CA LYS A 54 13.21 15.20 -2.74
C LYS A 54 12.61 13.88 -2.25
N LYS A 55 11.33 13.92 -1.85
CA LYS A 55 10.60 12.78 -1.28
C LYS A 55 9.28 12.56 -2.00
N ILE A 56 8.75 11.35 -1.90
CA ILE A 56 7.42 10.97 -2.38
C ILE A 56 6.48 10.89 -1.18
N ALA A 57 5.36 11.62 -1.24
CA ALA A 57 4.25 11.45 -0.33
C ALA A 57 3.25 10.47 -0.96
N ALA A 58 3.20 9.26 -0.42
CA ALA A 58 2.28 8.20 -0.81
C ALA A 58 1.00 8.30 0.02
N PHE A 59 -0.14 8.44 -0.65
CA PHE A 59 -1.46 8.50 -0.01
C PHE A 59 -2.26 7.25 -0.31
N THR A 60 -2.46 6.39 0.68
CA THR A 60 -3.30 5.19 0.58
C THR A 60 -4.76 5.56 0.86
N LEU A 61 -5.69 5.10 0.02
CA LEU A 61 -7.07 5.61 -0.08
C LEU A 61 -8.15 4.59 0.27
N ASP A 62 -7.82 3.47 0.87
CA ASP A 62 -8.75 2.35 1.06
C ASP A 62 -9.76 2.63 2.19
N LYS A 63 -9.50 2.19 3.42
CA LYS A 63 -10.42 2.40 4.56
C LYS A 63 -10.29 3.81 5.12
N GLN A 64 -9.06 4.29 5.30
CA GLN A 64 -8.74 5.62 5.79
C GLN A 64 -7.63 6.20 4.93
N VAL A 65 -7.68 7.52 4.70
CA VAL A 65 -6.59 8.22 4.03
C VAL A 65 -5.39 8.25 4.96
N THR A 66 -4.32 7.56 4.58
CA THR A 66 -3.05 7.57 5.31
C THR A 66 -1.96 8.10 4.40
N MET A 67 -1.02 8.86 4.98
CA MET A 67 0.09 9.45 4.26
C MET A 67 1.40 8.87 4.77
N GLN A 68 2.25 8.42 3.86
CA GLN A 68 3.62 8.00 4.14
C GLN A 68 4.59 8.83 3.31
N LEU A 69 5.73 9.20 3.90
CA LEU A 69 6.77 9.93 3.20
C LEU A 69 7.93 8.98 2.91
N LEU A 70 8.17 8.73 1.63
CA LEU A 70 9.15 7.79 1.12
C LEU A 70 10.33 8.55 0.50
N ASP A 71 11.52 7.99 0.62
CA ASP A 71 12.70 8.51 -0.05
C ASP A 71 12.69 8.14 -1.53
N LEU A 72 13.22 9.02 -2.39
CA LEU A 72 13.38 8.73 -3.81
C LEU A 72 14.49 7.68 -3.97
N VAL A 73 14.10 6.42 -4.20
CA VAL A 73 15.09 5.34 -4.34
C VAL A 73 15.73 5.40 -5.72
N ASN A 74 17.04 5.70 -5.76
CA ASN A 74 17.93 5.50 -6.92
C ASN A 74 17.49 6.08 -8.28
N SER A 75 16.68 7.14 -8.30
CA SER A 75 16.33 7.82 -9.55
C SER A 75 17.25 9.02 -9.79
N THR A 76 18.03 8.97 -10.86
CA THR A 76 18.77 10.14 -11.39
C THR A 76 17.85 11.14 -12.09
N LYS A 77 16.64 10.72 -12.48
CA LYS A 77 15.64 11.55 -13.17
C LYS A 77 14.53 11.96 -12.19
N GLU A 78 14.19 13.25 -12.16
CA GLU A 78 13.02 13.71 -11.43
C GLU A 78 11.74 13.14 -12.08
N PRO A 79 10.77 12.68 -11.28
CA PRO A 79 9.54 12.13 -11.83
C PRO A 79 8.72 13.20 -12.55
N GLU A 80 8.09 12.82 -13.65
CA GLU A 80 7.25 13.72 -14.44
C GLU A 80 5.88 13.89 -13.77
N LYS A 81 5.30 15.08 -13.93
CA LYS A 81 3.97 15.37 -13.41
C LYS A 81 2.92 14.55 -14.15
N LEU A 82 2.06 13.89 -13.39
CA LEU A 82 0.87 13.23 -13.88
C LEU A 82 -0.31 14.19 -13.81
N ASP A 83 -1.03 14.34 -14.93
CA ASP A 83 -2.28 15.07 -14.95
C ASP A 83 -3.41 14.25 -14.30
N LYS A 84 -4.50 14.91 -13.90
CA LYS A 84 -5.59 14.25 -13.16
C LYS A 84 -6.50 13.39 -14.05
N GLY A 85 -6.33 13.43 -15.37
CA GLY A 85 -7.30 12.88 -16.30
C GLY A 85 -6.78 11.65 -17.02
N THR A 86 -7.34 10.48 -16.73
CA THR A 86 -7.08 9.28 -17.53
C THR A 86 -8.22 9.02 -18.51
N LYS A 87 -7.88 8.54 -19.71
CA LYS A 87 -8.89 8.05 -20.65
C LYS A 87 -9.31 6.62 -20.30
N ILE A 88 -8.38 5.79 -19.83
CA ILE A 88 -8.67 4.42 -19.45
C ILE A 88 -9.33 4.37 -18.06
N ASP A 89 -10.38 3.56 -17.99
CA ASP A 89 -11.02 3.14 -16.75
C ASP A 89 -10.29 1.93 -16.16
N LEU A 90 -10.01 1.94 -14.86
CA LEU A 90 -9.36 0.82 -14.15
C LEU A 90 -10.08 -0.51 -14.37
N ASP A 91 -11.41 -0.49 -14.36
CA ASP A 91 -12.23 -1.69 -14.59
C ASP A 91 -12.13 -2.22 -16.03
N ALA A 92 -11.82 -1.35 -17.00
CA ALA A 92 -11.64 -1.73 -18.40
C ALA A 92 -10.27 -2.40 -18.65
N ILE A 93 -9.28 -2.16 -17.79
CA ILE A 93 -7.94 -2.74 -17.91
C ILE A 93 -8.01 -4.27 -17.95
N HIS A 94 -8.86 -4.88 -17.13
CA HIS A 94 -9.02 -6.33 -17.12
C HIS A 94 -9.47 -6.87 -18.49
N GLY A 95 -10.50 -6.26 -19.09
CA GLY A 95 -10.99 -6.65 -20.42
C GLY A 95 -9.95 -6.47 -21.52
N LEU A 96 -9.24 -5.33 -21.53
CA LEU A 96 -8.17 -5.06 -22.49
C LEU A 96 -7.06 -6.13 -22.43
N LEU A 97 -6.69 -6.54 -21.21
CA LEU A 97 -5.70 -7.58 -21.00
C LEU A 97 -6.20 -8.95 -21.46
N GLU A 98 -7.43 -9.33 -21.12
CA GLU A 98 -7.99 -10.62 -21.54
C GLU A 98 -8.06 -10.77 -23.07
N ASP A 99 -8.46 -9.71 -23.76
CA ASP A 99 -8.55 -9.74 -25.22
C ASP A 99 -7.18 -9.90 -25.87
N GLU A 100 -6.16 -9.18 -25.38
CA GLU A 100 -4.79 -9.33 -25.87
C GLU A 100 -4.16 -10.67 -25.46
N MET A 101 -4.50 -11.21 -24.29
CA MET A 101 -4.08 -12.55 -23.87
C MET A 101 -4.63 -13.62 -24.81
N LYS A 102 -5.90 -13.53 -25.20
CA LYS A 102 -6.52 -14.43 -26.21
C LYS A 102 -5.79 -14.33 -27.55
N ASN A 103 -5.49 -13.12 -28.01
CA ASN A 103 -4.73 -12.90 -29.26
C ASN A 103 -3.34 -13.55 -29.23
N ARG A 104 -2.76 -13.74 -28.05
CA ARG A 104 -1.45 -14.36 -27.82
C ARG A 104 -1.51 -15.81 -27.35
N ASN A 105 -2.69 -16.45 -27.39
CA ASN A 105 -2.92 -17.82 -26.92
C ASN A 105 -2.53 -18.06 -25.45
N ILE A 106 -2.67 -17.04 -24.60
CA ILE A 106 -2.48 -17.17 -23.16
C ILE A 106 -3.82 -17.58 -22.54
N THR A 107 -3.91 -18.83 -22.06
CA THR A 107 -5.16 -19.42 -21.55
C THR A 107 -5.33 -19.30 -20.03
N GLU A 108 -4.35 -18.75 -19.33
CA GLU A 108 -4.39 -18.58 -17.87
C GLU A 108 -5.32 -17.42 -17.48
N GLY A 109 -5.98 -17.53 -16.34
CA GLY A 109 -6.81 -16.44 -15.80
C GLY A 109 -5.99 -15.45 -15.00
N ILE A 110 -6.36 -14.16 -15.03
CA ILE A 110 -5.75 -13.14 -14.18
C ILE A 110 -6.35 -13.21 -12.77
N LYS A 111 -5.51 -13.29 -11.74
CA LYS A 111 -5.93 -13.30 -10.33
C LYS A 111 -5.80 -11.93 -9.67
N LYS A 112 -4.73 -11.22 -10.01
CA LYS A 112 -4.42 -9.91 -9.43
C LYS A 112 -3.79 -9.02 -10.50
N ILE A 113 -4.15 -7.75 -10.50
CA ILE A 113 -3.53 -6.72 -11.36
C ILE A 113 -2.93 -5.66 -10.44
N ILE A 114 -1.64 -5.42 -10.59
CA ILE A 114 -0.95 -4.27 -10.01
C ILE A 114 -0.75 -3.27 -11.14
N ALA A 115 -1.52 -2.19 -11.12
CA ALA A 115 -1.54 -1.16 -12.13
C ALA A 115 -0.89 0.12 -11.62
N ILE A 116 0.09 0.63 -12.38
CA ILE A 116 0.80 1.87 -12.08
C ILE A 116 0.67 2.81 -13.27
N ILE A 117 -0.07 3.90 -13.11
CA ILE A 117 -0.14 4.98 -14.09
C ILE A 117 0.88 6.05 -13.75
N GLN A 118 1.68 6.43 -14.75
CA GLN A 118 2.70 7.47 -14.63
C GLN A 118 2.92 8.14 -15.99
N THR A 119 3.49 9.32 -15.97
CA THR A 119 3.94 10.00 -17.19
C THR A 119 5.39 9.64 -17.48
N ILE A 120 5.67 9.12 -18.68
CA ILE A 120 7.02 8.79 -19.17
C ILE A 120 7.22 9.50 -20.50
N ASP A 121 8.20 10.39 -20.57
CA ASP A 121 8.54 11.17 -21.76
C ASP A 121 7.32 11.90 -22.35
N GLY A 122 6.54 12.52 -21.46
CA GLY A 122 5.33 13.26 -21.79
C GLY A 122 4.09 12.42 -22.11
N LYS A 123 4.18 11.07 -22.07
CA LYS A 123 3.05 10.16 -22.34
C LYS A 123 2.57 9.45 -21.09
N LYS A 124 1.25 9.31 -20.94
CA LYS A 124 0.64 8.56 -19.85
C LYS A 124 0.64 7.07 -20.15
N VAL A 125 1.36 6.30 -19.34
CA VAL A 125 1.51 4.86 -19.54
C VAL A 125 1.06 4.12 -18.29
N TRP A 126 0.18 3.16 -18.49
CA TRP A 126 -0.20 2.16 -17.50
C TRP A 126 0.79 1.01 -17.53
N ASN A 127 1.57 0.84 -16.47
CA ASN A 127 2.46 -0.28 -16.27
C ASN A 127 1.76 -1.31 -15.38
N LEU A 128 1.50 -2.47 -15.93
CA LEU A 128 0.69 -3.52 -15.34
C LEU A 128 1.57 -4.72 -15.04
N ASN A 129 1.49 -5.21 -13.81
CA ASN A 129 2.01 -6.52 -13.42
C ASN A 129 0.84 -7.37 -12.96
N CYS A 130 0.53 -8.42 -13.69
CA CYS A 130 -0.58 -9.31 -13.41
C CYS A 130 -0.08 -10.66 -12.92
N ILE A 131 -0.72 -11.19 -11.89
CA ILE A 131 -0.49 -12.53 -11.38
C ILE A 131 -1.51 -13.45 -12.04
N LEU A 132 -1.02 -14.49 -12.72
CA LEU A 132 -1.85 -15.46 -13.44
C LEU A 132 -2.11 -16.71 -12.57
N SER A 133 -3.17 -17.44 -12.88
CA SER A 133 -3.59 -18.65 -12.17
C SER A 133 -2.57 -19.80 -12.23
N GLY A 134 -1.66 -19.78 -13.21
CA GLY A 134 -0.66 -20.84 -13.47
C GLY A 134 0.75 -20.52 -12.95
N MET A 135 0.90 -19.70 -11.91
CA MET A 135 2.20 -19.17 -11.45
C MET A 135 2.95 -18.30 -12.49
N GLY A 136 2.23 -17.84 -13.52
CA GLY A 136 2.74 -16.89 -14.50
C GLY A 136 2.63 -15.45 -13.99
N LEU A 137 3.56 -14.62 -14.44
CA LEU A 137 3.50 -13.17 -14.33
C LEU A 137 3.30 -12.59 -15.73
N LEU A 138 2.37 -11.66 -15.87
CA LEU A 138 2.16 -10.92 -17.10
C LEU A 138 2.53 -9.46 -16.88
N ASN A 139 3.51 -8.98 -17.63
CA ASN A 139 3.91 -7.59 -17.64
C ASN A 139 3.33 -6.94 -18.88
N ALA A 140 2.50 -5.91 -18.72
CA ALA A 140 1.92 -5.20 -19.84
C ALA A 140 2.04 -3.69 -19.67
N HIS A 141 2.32 -2.98 -20.77
CA HIS A 141 2.32 -1.52 -20.82
C HIS A 141 1.20 -1.07 -21.76
N ILE A 142 0.30 -0.22 -21.27
CA ILE A 142 -0.81 0.32 -22.05
C ILE A 142 -0.66 1.83 -22.15
N ASP A 143 -0.76 2.35 -23.36
CA ASP A 143 -0.83 3.79 -23.59
C ASP A 143 -2.22 4.30 -23.21
N ASP A 144 -2.31 5.26 -22.28
CA ASP A 144 -3.59 5.78 -21.82
C ASP A 144 -4.36 6.49 -22.94
N GLU A 145 -3.65 7.13 -23.87
CA GLU A 145 -4.28 7.96 -24.90
C GLU A 145 -4.97 7.14 -26.00
N SER A 146 -4.26 6.16 -26.55
CA SER A 146 -4.71 5.27 -27.63
C SER A 146 -5.39 4.01 -27.12
N GLN A 147 -5.25 3.69 -25.83
CA GLN A 147 -5.73 2.45 -25.19
C GLN A 147 -5.12 1.18 -25.80
N THR A 148 -3.96 1.32 -26.45
CA THR A 148 -3.26 0.21 -27.08
C THR A 148 -2.22 -0.38 -26.14
N ILE A 149 -2.05 -1.71 -26.20
CA ILE A 149 -1.02 -2.41 -25.45
C ILE A 149 0.30 -2.27 -26.22
N LEU A 150 1.18 -1.42 -25.70
CA LEU A 150 2.50 -1.14 -26.25
C LEU A 150 3.45 -2.33 -26.13
N LYS A 151 3.34 -3.04 -25.01
CA LYS A 151 4.20 -4.20 -24.70
C LYS A 151 3.42 -5.17 -23.83
N MET A 152 3.55 -6.47 -24.10
CA MET A 152 3.07 -7.52 -23.22
C MET A 152 4.08 -8.67 -23.21
N GLU A 153 4.47 -9.11 -22.02
CA GLU A 153 5.50 -10.12 -21.79
C GLU A 153 5.03 -11.06 -20.67
N LYS A 154 4.93 -12.36 -20.97
CA LYS A 154 4.65 -13.39 -19.97
C LYS A 154 5.96 -13.97 -19.46
N LYS A 155 6.11 -14.07 -18.15
CA LYS A 155 7.25 -14.70 -17.46
C LYS A 155 6.77 -15.76 -16.50
N SER A 156 7.57 -16.78 -16.27
CA SER A 156 7.32 -17.70 -15.17
C SER A 156 7.91 -17.15 -13.88
N MET A 157 7.24 -17.32 -12.74
CA MET A 157 7.89 -17.04 -11.44
C MET A 157 9.17 -17.86 -11.24
N MET A 158 9.29 -19.03 -11.89
CA MET A 158 10.52 -19.82 -11.85
C MET A 158 11.71 -19.11 -12.49
N ASP A 159 11.50 -18.28 -13.52
CA ASP A 159 12.56 -17.52 -14.17
C ASP A 159 13.19 -16.49 -13.22
N TYR A 160 12.40 -16.00 -12.25
CA TYR A 160 12.88 -15.10 -11.21
C TYR A 160 13.63 -15.84 -10.11
N ILE A 161 13.13 -17.00 -9.68
CA ILE A 161 13.79 -17.85 -8.66
C ILE A 161 15.19 -18.27 -9.14
N GLN A 162 15.35 -18.62 -10.41
CA GLN A 162 16.64 -19.00 -10.98
C GLN A 162 17.65 -17.84 -11.06
N ARG A 163 17.18 -16.58 -11.07
CA ARG A 163 18.04 -15.40 -11.13
C ARG A 163 18.47 -14.88 -9.76
N ILE A 164 17.89 -15.39 -8.68
CA ILE A 164 18.30 -15.05 -7.32
C ILE A 164 19.57 -15.84 -6.99
N PRO A 165 20.68 -15.17 -6.61
CA PRO A 165 21.89 -15.85 -6.16
C PRO A 165 21.56 -16.82 -5.03
N ALA A 166 22.13 -18.03 -5.07
CA ALA A 166 21.86 -19.08 -4.06
C ALA A 166 22.08 -18.62 -2.60
N ALA A 167 22.91 -17.60 -2.38
CA ALA A 167 23.12 -16.96 -1.08
C ALA A 167 21.87 -16.25 -0.52
N GLN A 168 21.06 -15.61 -1.37
CA GLN A 168 19.79 -14.96 -0.97
C GLN A 168 18.65 -15.96 -0.86
N LEU A 169 18.64 -17.00 -1.69
CA LEU A 169 17.67 -18.10 -1.56
C LEU A 169 17.82 -18.80 -0.21
N ARG A 170 19.07 -19.03 0.24
CA ARG A 170 19.37 -19.60 1.56
C ARG A 170 18.88 -18.74 2.73
N GLN A 171 18.82 -17.41 2.58
CA GLN A 171 18.26 -16.52 3.60
C GLN A 171 16.72 -16.55 3.64
N MET A 172 16.06 -16.81 2.50
CA MET A 172 14.61 -17.00 2.42
C MET A 172 14.18 -18.42 2.83
N THR A 173 15.04 -19.43 2.64
CA THR A 173 14.81 -20.82 3.08
C THR A 173 15.43 -21.12 4.44
N SER A 174 16.05 -20.15 5.13
CA SER A 174 16.56 -20.32 6.50
C SER A 174 15.50 -20.08 7.58
N THR A 175 14.22 -20.06 7.23
CA THR A 175 13.18 -20.64 8.08
C THR A 175 12.96 -22.10 7.65
N PRO A 176 13.46 -23.09 8.41
CA PRO A 176 13.11 -24.47 8.14
C PRO A 176 11.75 -24.75 8.77
N GLN A 177 10.69 -24.84 7.98
CA GLN A 177 9.56 -25.71 8.31
C GLN A 177 9.03 -26.41 7.05
N SER A 178 9.71 -27.49 6.69
CA SER A 178 9.03 -28.69 6.20
C SER A 178 8.63 -29.57 7.40
N PRO A 179 7.55 -30.35 7.30
CA PRO A 179 6.79 -30.86 8.44
C PRO A 179 7.45 -32.09 9.06
N GLN A 180 8.06 -31.98 10.23
CA GLN A 180 8.34 -33.13 11.10
C GLN A 180 8.66 -32.71 12.55
N LYS A 181 7.79 -33.14 13.47
CA LYS A 181 7.95 -33.21 14.95
C LYS A 181 8.33 -31.90 15.66
N GLU A 182 7.31 -31.16 16.08
CA GLU A 182 7.39 -30.20 17.19
C GLU A 182 7.88 -30.91 18.47
N SER A 183 9.02 -30.48 19.02
CA SER A 183 9.42 -30.85 20.37
C SER A 183 8.62 -30.04 21.39
N LYS A 184 8.01 -30.73 22.36
CA LYS A 184 7.18 -30.15 23.45
C LYS A 184 7.85 -28.97 24.17
N GLU A 185 9.17 -28.97 24.24
CA GLU A 185 9.99 -27.90 24.84
C GLU A 185 9.77 -26.51 24.21
N ASN A 186 9.50 -26.45 22.90
CA ASN A 186 9.35 -25.17 22.21
C ASN A 186 7.98 -24.54 22.49
N ILE A 187 6.94 -25.38 22.62
CA ILE A 187 5.57 -24.95 22.97
C ILE A 187 5.52 -24.45 24.42
N GLU A 188 6.16 -25.15 25.36
CA GLU A 188 6.22 -24.72 26.76
C GLU A 188 6.91 -23.37 26.92
N SER A 189 7.98 -23.12 26.14
CA SER A 189 8.68 -21.82 26.16
C SER A 189 7.81 -20.65 25.65
N GLN A 190 6.93 -20.92 24.68
CA GLN A 190 6.01 -19.92 24.13
C GLN A 190 4.82 -19.66 25.06
N ILE A 191 4.27 -20.71 25.67
CA ILE A 191 3.21 -20.59 26.69
C ILE A 191 3.72 -19.77 27.88
N LYS A 192 4.95 -20.03 28.36
CA LYS A 192 5.53 -19.26 29.47
C LYS A 192 5.68 -17.77 29.15
N LYS A 193 6.14 -17.43 27.94
CA LYS A 193 6.26 -16.03 27.50
C LYS A 193 4.89 -15.34 27.38
N LEU A 194 3.86 -16.06 26.94
CA LEU A 194 2.50 -15.54 26.88
C LEU A 194 1.93 -15.26 28.27
N SER A 195 2.14 -16.15 29.24
CA SER A 195 1.71 -15.93 30.63
C SER A 195 2.43 -14.75 31.30
N GLU A 196 3.72 -14.54 31.00
CA GLU A 196 4.48 -13.38 31.48
C GLU A 196 3.94 -12.06 30.89
N LEU A 197 3.57 -12.06 29.60
CA LEU A 197 2.95 -10.91 28.93
C LEU A 197 1.55 -10.61 29.47
N GLU A 198 0.72 -11.64 29.69
CA GLU A 198 -0.62 -11.47 30.28
C GLU A 198 -0.54 -10.85 31.68
N GLY A 199 0.39 -11.31 32.51
CA GLY A 199 0.63 -10.73 33.84
C GLY A 199 1.07 -9.26 33.79
N ALA A 200 1.89 -8.89 32.82
CA ALA A 200 2.31 -7.50 32.62
C ALA A 200 1.14 -6.60 32.19
N ILE A 201 0.30 -7.09 31.26
CA ILE A 201 -0.90 -6.39 30.78
C ILE A 201 -1.90 -6.20 31.92
N GLU A 202 -2.11 -7.23 32.76
CA GLU A 202 -3.06 -7.14 33.87
C GLU A 202 -2.58 -6.19 34.97
N LYS A 203 -1.27 -6.15 35.22
CA LYS A 203 -0.66 -5.18 36.14
C LYS A 203 -0.87 -3.74 35.64
N GLU A 204 -0.57 -3.47 34.38
CA GLU A 204 -0.74 -2.14 33.76
C GLU A 204 -2.22 -1.71 33.76
N LYS A 205 -3.14 -2.63 33.46
CA LYS A 205 -4.59 -2.37 33.54
C LYS A 205 -5.05 -2.02 34.96
N SER A 206 -4.46 -2.65 35.98
CA SER A 206 -4.77 -2.36 37.39
C SER A 206 -4.26 -1.00 37.84
N GLU A 207 -3.09 -0.57 37.35
CA GLU A 207 -2.48 0.73 37.63
C GLU A 207 -3.31 1.86 37.00
N LEU A 208 -3.68 1.70 35.72
CA LEU A 208 -4.56 2.64 35.02
C LEU A 208 -5.93 2.79 35.70
N LYS A 209 -6.51 1.69 36.22
CA LYS A 209 -7.78 1.75 36.96
C LYS A 209 -7.66 2.51 38.28
N LYS A 210 -6.57 2.33 39.03
CA LYS A 210 -6.29 3.09 40.26
C LYS A 210 -6.09 4.58 39.98
N GLU A 211 -5.43 4.94 38.88
CA GLU A 211 -5.31 6.34 38.47
C GLU A 211 -6.67 6.98 38.14
N LEU A 212 -7.56 6.21 37.51
CA LEU A 212 -8.91 6.65 37.14
C LEU A 212 -9.77 6.90 38.40
N ASP A 213 -9.72 5.98 39.37
CA ASP A 213 -10.43 6.13 40.65
C ASP A 213 -9.88 7.28 41.50
N ASN A 214 -8.57 7.55 41.44
CA ASN A 214 -7.94 8.68 42.15
C ASN A 214 -8.27 10.04 41.52
N LYS A 215 -8.43 10.10 40.19
CA LYS A 215 -8.89 11.33 39.50
C LYS A 215 -10.37 11.62 39.78
N ALA A 216 -11.20 10.60 40.00
CA ALA A 216 -12.61 10.76 40.33
C ALA A 216 -12.87 11.27 41.77
N LYS A 217 -11.88 11.23 42.68
CA LYS A 217 -12.02 11.59 44.10
C LYS A 217 -11.53 12.99 44.49
N LYS A 218 -10.99 13.80 43.57
CA LYS A 218 -10.62 15.19 43.90
C LYS A 218 -11.87 16.09 43.91
N PRO A 219 -12.28 16.66 45.06
CA PRO A 219 -13.40 17.58 45.11
C PRO A 219 -13.02 18.91 44.45
N THR A 220 -13.89 19.39 43.58
CA THR A 220 -13.83 20.74 43.01
C THR A 220 -13.97 21.76 44.15
N GLU A 221 -12.87 22.40 44.56
CA GLU A 221 -12.91 23.53 45.49
C GLU A 221 -13.74 24.65 44.86
N LYS A 222 -14.93 24.90 45.42
CA LYS A 222 -15.75 26.07 45.14
C LYS A 222 -14.99 27.32 45.56
N ILE A 223 -14.52 28.09 44.59
CA ILE A 223 -14.02 29.45 44.80
C ILE A 223 -15.21 30.31 45.23
N LEU A 224 -15.23 30.68 46.51
CA LEU A 224 -16.19 31.57 47.14
C LEU A 224 -15.75 33.03 46.84
N PHE A 225 -16.33 33.66 45.82
CA PHE A 225 -16.21 35.11 45.67
C PHE A 225 -17.07 35.79 46.74
N LYS A 226 -16.40 36.42 47.72
CA LYS A 226 -17.02 37.37 48.65
C LYS A 226 -16.99 38.75 48.01
N ASP A 227 -18.16 39.26 47.66
CA ASP A 227 -18.36 40.69 47.41
C ASP A 227 -18.09 41.47 48.70
N LYS A 228 -17.20 42.46 48.60
CA LYS A 228 -17.06 43.53 49.60
C LYS A 228 -17.13 44.88 48.89
N LYS A 229 -18.23 45.57 49.20
CA LYS A 229 -18.47 47.02 49.34
C LYS A 229 -17.85 47.97 48.33
#